data_AF-A0A2K8XDL4-F1
#
_entry.id   AF-A0A2K8XDL4-F1
#
_cell.length_a   1.000
_cell.length_b   1.000
_cell.length_c   1.000
_cell.angle_alpha   90.00
_cell.angle_beta   90.00
_cell.angle_gamma   90.00
#
_symmetry.space_group_name_H-M   'P 1'
#
loop_
_entity.id
_entity.type
_entity.pdbx_description
1 polymer ?
#
loop_
_entity_poly.entity_id
_entity_poly.type
_entity_poly.pdbx_seq_one_letter_code
_entity_poly.pdbx_strand_id
1 'polypeptide(L)'
;MKNSGTIIKIALAILLLLCLLDMPYGFYQLVRFASLIGFGILAYFASEKESKTEMIIYGGLALLFQPFFKIALGREIWNIVDVIVGIGLIASLIISNIKSQR
;
A
#
# COMPACT_ATOMS: atom_id res chain seq x y z
N MET A 1 17.20 11.27 -1.82
CA MET A 1 15.95 10.65 -2.34
C MET A 1 15.39 9.52 -1.45
N LYS A 2 15.94 9.26 -0.25
CA LYS A 2 15.54 8.15 0.65
C LYS A 2 14.24 8.42 1.44
N ASN A 3 13.83 9.68 1.53
CA ASN A 3 12.72 10.13 2.38
C ASN A 3 11.35 10.02 1.70
N SER A 4 11.25 10.30 0.39
CA SER A 4 9.95 10.38 -0.29
C SER A 4 9.19 9.05 -0.33
N GLY A 5 9.86 7.94 -0.65
CA GLY A 5 9.25 6.61 -0.61
C GLY A 5 8.82 6.17 0.80
N THR A 6 9.59 6.56 1.81
CA THR A 6 9.28 6.32 3.22
C THR A 6 8.00 7.05 3.64
N ILE A 7 7.86 8.32 3.24
CA ILE A 7 6.67 9.14 3.52
C ILE A 7 5.43 8.52 2.85
N ILE A 8 5.53 8.08 1.60
CA ILE A 8 4.41 7.44 0.88
C ILE A 8 3.98 6.15 1.58
N LYS A 9 4.93 5.31 2.01
CA LYS A 9 4.62 4.07 2.75
C LYS A 9 3.93 4.36 4.08
N ILE A 10 4.38 5.38 4.83
CA ILE A 10 3.75 5.78 6.11
C ILE A 10 2.34 6.33 5.86
N ALA A 11 2.16 7.21 4.88
CA ALA A 11 0.87 7.76 4.54
C ALA A 11 -0.13 6.67 4.13
N LEU A 12 0.29 5.72 3.28
CA LEU A 12 -0.54 4.57 2.89
C LEU A 12 -0.87 3.67 4.07
N ALA A 13 0.09 3.38 4.95
CA ALA A 13 -0.15 2.56 6.14
C ALA A 13 -1.20 3.21 7.07
N ILE A 14 -1.10 4.52 7.32
CA ILE A 14 -2.10 5.25 8.12
C ILE A 14 -3.46 5.22 7.42
N LEU A 15 -3.50 5.42 6.10
CA LEU A 15 -4.74 5.43 5.33
C LEU A 15 -5.45 4.07 5.33
N LEU A 16 -4.70 2.97 5.21
CA LEU A 16 -5.22 1.60 5.29
C LEU A 16 -5.67 1.25 6.71
N LEU A 17 -4.97 1.70 7.75
CA LEU A 17 -5.39 1.50 9.13
C LEU A 17 -6.62 2.35 9.50
N LEU A 18 -6.81 3.52 8.89
CA LEU A 18 -8.02 4.33 9.04
C LEU A 18 -9.27 3.63 8.45
N CYS A 19 -9.10 2.77 7.43
CA CYS A 19 -10.19 1.93 6.91
C CYS A 19 -10.71 0.89 7.91
N LEU A 20 -9.96 0.58 8.97
CA LEU A 20 -10.41 -0.34 10.01
C LEU A 20 -11.53 0.21 10.88
N LEU A 21 -11.69 1.53 10.89
CA LEU A 21 -12.83 2.20 11.52
C LEU A 21 -14.04 2.10 10.58
N ASP A 22 -15.25 2.00 11.15
CA ASP A 22 -16.49 2.03 10.37
C ASP A 22 -16.70 3.42 9.75
N MET A 23 -16.19 3.58 8.53
CA MET A 23 -16.29 4.80 7.74
C MET A 23 -17.42 4.68 6.69
N PRO A 24 -17.95 5.81 6.16
CA PRO A 24 -18.92 5.76 5.08
C PRO A 24 -18.30 5.14 3.82
N TYR A 25 -19.14 4.46 3.01
CA TYR A 25 -18.71 3.73 1.81
C TYR A 25 -17.82 4.56 0.85
N GLY A 26 -18.11 5.86 0.70
CA GLY A 26 -17.31 6.77 -0.14
C GLY A 26 -15.85 6.89 0.30
N PHE A 27 -15.56 6.77 1.60
CA PHE A 27 -14.19 6.81 2.11
C PHE A 27 -13.37 5.62 1.62
N TYR A 28 -13.90 4.40 1.68
CA TYR A 28 -13.23 3.20 1.17
C TYR A 28 -12.91 3.31 -0.33
N GLN A 29 -13.80 3.93 -1.11
CA GLN A 29 -13.58 4.15 -2.54
C GLN A 29 -12.45 5.16 -2.79
N LEU A 30 -12.36 6.22 -1.98
CA LEU A 30 -11.23 7.16 -2.01
C LEU A 30 -9.92 6.48 -1.61
N VAL A 31 -9.93 5.67 -0.55
CA VAL A 31 -8.73 4.93 -0.09
C VAL A 31 -8.24 3.96 -1.16
N ARG A 32 -9.12 3.29 -1.90
CA ARG A 32 -8.73 2.44 -3.05
C ARG A 32 -8.01 3.23 -4.14
N PHE A 33 -8.58 4.38 -4.53
CA PHE A 33 -7.94 5.27 -5.50
C PHE A 33 -6.57 5.77 -5.02
N ALA A 34 -6.49 6.22 -3.76
CA ALA A 34 -5.24 6.67 -3.16
C ALA A 34 -4.21 5.54 -3.06
N SER A 35 -4.66 4.33 -2.72
CA SER A 35 -3.81 3.13 -2.64
C SER A 35 -3.29 2.73 -4.01
N LEU A 36 -4.13 2.73 -5.04
CA LEU A 36 -3.70 2.49 -6.43
C LEU A 36 -2.60 3.46 -6.83
N ILE A 37 -2.80 4.77 -6.61
CA ILE A 37 -1.82 5.80 -6.97
C ILE A 37 -0.54 5.62 -6.16
N GLY A 38 -0.64 5.43 -4.85
CA GLY A 38 0.51 5.26 -3.95
C GLY A 38 1.33 4.02 -4.28
N PHE A 39 0.68 2.86 -4.48
CA PHE A 39 1.35 1.63 -4.88
C PHE A 39 1.91 1.72 -6.30
N GLY A 40 1.24 2.41 -7.22
CA GLY A 40 1.76 2.67 -8.57
C GLY A 40 3.06 3.48 -8.54
N ILE A 41 3.11 4.54 -7.72
CA ILE A 41 4.33 5.35 -7.52
C ILE A 41 5.43 4.52 -6.86
N LEU A 42 5.10 3.70 -5.86
CA LEU A 42 6.08 2.79 -5.22
C LEU A 42 6.62 1.74 -6.19
N ALA A 43 5.77 1.18 -7.06
CA ALA A 43 6.19 0.25 -8.10
C ALA A 43 7.13 0.93 -9.10
N TYR A 44 6.84 2.17 -9.50
CA TYR A 44 7.72 2.96 -10.36
C TYR A 44 9.10 3.18 -9.72
N PHE A 45 9.15 3.64 -8.47
CA PHE A 45 10.42 3.81 -7.75
C PHE A 45 11.18 2.49 -7.52
N ALA A 46 10.47 1.37 -7.34
CA ALA A 46 11.11 0.06 -7.23
C ALA A 46 11.72 -0.39 -8.56
N SER A 47 11.09 -0.02 -9.69
CA SER A 47 11.60 -0.28 -11.03
C SER A 47 12.89 0.48 -11.31
N GLU A 48 12.98 1.76 -10.91
CA GLU A 48 14.22 2.56 -11.03
C GLU A 48 15.37 2.02 -10.18
N LYS A 49 15.07 1.32 -9.08
CA LYS A 49 16.08 0.71 -8.19
C LYS A 49 16.46 -0.72 -8.58
N GLU A 50 16.03 -1.20 -9.75
CA GLU A 50 16.18 -2.59 -10.23
C GLU A 50 15.63 -3.65 -9.27
N SER A 51 14.78 -3.26 -8.31
CA SER A 51 14.20 -4.16 -7.32
C SER A 51 12.96 -4.84 -7.91
N LYS A 52 13.19 -5.82 -8.79
CA LYS A 52 12.13 -6.55 -9.51
C LYS A 52 11.10 -7.15 -8.55
N THR A 53 11.54 -7.67 -7.40
CA THR A 53 10.64 -8.24 -6.40
C THR A 53 9.71 -7.19 -5.80
N GLU A 54 10.22 -6.03 -5.38
CA GLU A 54 9.39 -4.96 -4.81
C GLU A 54 8.46 -4.35 -5.86
N MET A 55 8.93 -4.22 -7.12
CA MET A 55 8.10 -3.76 -8.23
C MET A 55 6.90 -4.69 -8.47
N ILE A 56 7.11 -6.01 -8.47
CA ILE A 56 6.03 -6.99 -8.63
C ILE A 56 5.06 -6.93 -7.43
N ILE A 57 5.57 -6.81 -6.21
CA ILE A 57 4.73 -6.70 -5.00
C ILE A 57 3.87 -5.44 -5.06
N TYR A 58 4.47 -4.27 -5.27
CA TYR A 58 3.72 -3.01 -5.34
C TYR A 58 2.80 -2.94 -6.55
N GLY A 59 3.21 -3.46 -7.71
CA GLY A 59 2.35 -3.58 -8.88
C GLY A 59 1.15 -4.50 -8.63
N GLY A 60 1.35 -5.65 -7.98
CA GLY A 60 0.30 -6.56 -7.57
C GLY A 60 -0.68 -5.92 -6.57
N LEU A 61 -0.16 -5.16 -5.61
CA LEU A 61 -0.98 -4.40 -4.66
C LEU A 61 -1.79 -3.30 -5.38
N ALA A 62 -1.19 -2.57 -6.31
CA ALA A 62 -1.90 -1.57 -7.11
C ALA A 62 -3.09 -2.21 -7.88
N LEU A 63 -2.87 -3.39 -8.47
CA LEU A 63 -3.93 -4.15 -9.14
C LEU A 63 -4.98 -4.71 -8.18
N LEU A 64 -4.60 -5.08 -6.96
CA LEU A 64 -5.54 -5.53 -5.92
C LEU A 64 -6.46 -4.37 -5.52
N PHE A 65 -5.89 -3.19 -5.24
CA PHE A 65 -6.61 -1.99 -4.81
C PHE A 65 -7.25 -1.20 -5.94
N GLN A 66 -7.22 -1.70 -7.18
CA GLN A 66 -7.77 -0.96 -8.31
C GLN A 66 -9.29 -0.70 -8.13
N PRO A 67 -9.76 0.52 -8.42
CA PRO A 67 -11.19 0.87 -8.33
C PRO A 67 -11.97 0.50 -9.60
N PHE A 68 -11.31 -0.03 -10.63
CA PHE A 68 -11.91 -0.32 -11.93
C PHE A 68 -12.70 -1.63 -11.96
N PHE A 69 -12.16 -2.67 -11.33
CA PHE A 69 -12.88 -3.94 -11.17
C PHE A 69 -13.53 -3.98 -9.80
N LYS A 70 -14.87 -4.10 -9.77
CA LYS A 70 -15.62 -4.36 -8.54
C LYS A 70 -15.30 -5.77 -8.04
N ILE A 71 -14.22 -5.90 -7.27
CA ILE A 71 -13.99 -7.12 -6.50
C ILE A 71 -14.87 -7.01 -5.24
N ALA A 72 -16.06 -7.60 -5.31
CA ALA A 72 -17.02 -7.66 -4.21
C ALA A 72 -16.59 -8.69 -3.15
N LEU A 73 -15.35 -8.60 -2.68
CA LEU A 73 -14.97 -9.19 -1.41
C LEU A 73 -15.74 -8.41 -0.35
N GLY A 74 -16.46 -9.06 0.56
CA GLY A 74 -17.22 -8.36 1.61
C GLY A 74 -16.33 -7.43 2.45
N ARG A 75 -16.94 -6.52 3.22
CA ARG A 75 -16.23 -5.56 4.08
C ARG A 75 -15.18 -6.24 4.97
N GLU A 76 -15.53 -7.37 5.57
CA GLU A 76 -14.64 -8.19 6.40
C GLU A 76 -13.33 -8.60 5.68
N ILE A 77 -13.44 -9.07 4.44
CA ILE A 77 -12.27 -9.53 3.67
C ILE A 77 -11.38 -8.33 3.32
N TRP A 78 -11.97 -7.19 2.95
CA TRP A 78 -11.20 -5.97 2.69
C TRP A 78 -10.48 -5.47 3.94
N ASN A 79 -11.12 -5.52 5.10
CA ASN A 79 -10.46 -5.15 6.36
C ASN A 79 -9.25 -6.06 6.64
N ILE A 80 -9.38 -7.37 6.41
CA ILE A 80 -8.26 -8.32 6.56
C ILE A 80 -7.13 -7.99 5.58
N VAL A 81 -7.46 -7.73 4.32
CA VAL A 81 -6.49 -7.33 3.29
C VAL A 81 -5.78 -6.04 3.69
N ASP A 82 -6.52 -5.01 4.10
CA ASP A 82 -5.97 -3.70 4.51
C ASP A 82 -5.01 -3.84 5.69
N VAL A 83 -5.34 -4.69 6.68
CA VAL A 83 -4.45 -4.98 7.83
C VAL A 83 -3.18 -5.68 7.37
N ILE A 84 -3.29 -6.73 6.56
CA ILE A 84 -2.13 -7.49 6.08
C ILE A 84 -1.19 -6.58 5.28
N VAL A 85 -1.74 -5.76 4.40
CA VAL A 85 -0.99 -4.83 3.56
C VAL A 85 -0.36 -3.71 4.40
N GLY A 86 -1.10 -3.17 5.37
CA GLY A 86 -0.60 -2.18 6.33
C GLY A 86 0.58 -2.71 7.15
N ILE A 87 0.47 -3.93 7.69
CA ILE A 87 1.56 -4.60 8.41
C ILE A 87 2.75 -4.84 7.49
N GLY A 88 2.52 -5.30 6.26
CA GLY A 88 3.58 -5.52 5.27
C GLY A 88 4.35 -4.24 4.92
N LEU A 89 3.66 -3.11 4.80
CA LEU A 89 4.29 -1.81 4.58
C LEU A 89 5.15 -1.38 5.77
N ILE A 90 4.66 -1.56 7.00
CA ILE A 90 5.41 -1.25 8.23
C ILE A 90 6.65 -2.14 8.35
N ALA A 91 6.52 -3.44 8.10
CA ALA A 91 7.64 -4.37 8.11
C ALA A 91 8.69 -3.99 7.06
N SER A 92 8.27 -3.65 5.83
CA SER A 92 9.17 -3.16 4.78
C SER A 92 9.92 -1.89 5.20
N LEU A 93 9.26 -0.97 5.90
CA LEU A 93 9.89 0.22 6.46
C LEU A 93 10.97 -0.13 7.49
N ILE A 94 10.66 -1.00 8.46
CA ILE A 94 11.59 -1.43 9.51
C ILE A 94 12.80 -2.14 8.88
N ILE A 95 12.58 -3.08 7.96
CA ILE A 95 13.65 -3.82 7.26
C ILE A 95 14.54 -2.87 6.45
N SER A 96 13.94 -1.89 5.76
CA SER A 96 14.71 -0.88 5.00
C SER A 96 15.60 -0.02 5.89
N ASN A 97 15.14 0.27 7.12
CA ASN A 97 15.86 1.07 8.10
C ASN A 97 17.02 0.28 8.70
N ILE A 98 16.82 -1.03 8.95
CA ILE A 98 17.88 -1.94 9.39
C ILE A 98 18.95 -2.11 8.30
N LYS A 99 18.56 -2.26 7.03
CA LYS A 99 19.50 -2.37 5.90
C LYS A 99 20.26 -1.06 5.64
N SER A 100 19.75 0.07 6.12
CA SER A 100 20.41 1.37 6.03
C SER A 100 21.50 1.60 7.08
N GLN A 101 21.59 0.76 8.10
CA GLN A 101 22.54 0.87 9.23
C GLN A 101 23.72 -0.10 9.09
N ARG A 102 23.79 -0.86 8.00
CA ARG A 102 24.91 -1.74 7.62
C ARG A 102 25.53 -1.22 6.33
#